data_AF-F3CGC8-F1
#
_entry.id   AF-F3CGC8-F1
#
_cell.length_a   1.000
_cell.length_b   1.000
_cell.length_c   1.000
_cell.angle_alpha   90.00
_cell.angle_beta   90.00
_cell.angle_gamma   90.00
#
_symmetry.space_group_name_H-M   'P 1'
#
loop_
_entity.id
_entity.type
_entity.pdbx_description
1 polymer ?
#
loop_
_entity_poly.entity_id
_entity_poly.type
_entity_poly.pdbx_seq_one_letter_code
_entity_poly.pdbx_strand_id
1 'polypeptide(L)' 'ADDYKAAAVIAQRAGDVVTRIGQVHVYLPLRALPMPGYWPAGELIEGVAATGKWQELTPSLSPSCAVFPNFGPGVQAT' A
#
# COMPACT_ATOMS: atom_id res chain seq x y z
N ALA A 1 21.31 0.80 -6.06
CA ALA A 1 20.82 1.97 -6.82
C ALA A 1 19.34 1.82 -7.20
N ASP A 2 18.83 0.59 -7.40
CA ASP A 2 17.40 0.31 -7.65
C ASP A 2 16.66 -0.25 -6.42
N ASP A 3 17.26 -0.16 -5.24
CA ASP A 3 16.79 -0.79 -4.00
C ASP A 3 15.37 -0.32 -3.62
N TYR A 4 15.03 0.94 -3.90
CA TYR A 4 13.67 1.48 -3.71
C TYR A 4 12.63 0.86 -4.66
N LYS A 5 13.03 0.52 -5.89
CA LYS A 5 12.14 -0.18 -6.85
C LYS A 5 11.88 -1.60 -6.38
N ALA A 6 12.92 -2.29 -5.90
CA ALA A 6 12.78 -3.62 -5.31
C ALA A 6 11.88 -3.58 -4.06
N ALA A 7 12.11 -2.62 -3.16
CA ALA A 7 11.30 -2.42 -1.97
C ALA A 7 9.81 -2.19 -2.32
N ALA A 8 9.52 -1.41 -3.36
CA ALA A 8 8.14 -1.18 -3.82
C ALA A 8 7.45 -2.47 -4.29
N VAL A 9 8.16 -3.32 -5.04
CA VAL A 9 7.62 -4.62 -5.48
C VAL A 9 7.36 -5.53 -4.28
N ILE A 10 8.26 -5.58 -3.31
CA ILE A 10 8.09 -6.38 -2.10
C ILE A 10 6.93 -5.86 -1.25
N ALA A 11 6.78 -4.54 -1.11
CA ALA A 11 5.65 -3.93 -0.42
C ALA A 11 4.32 -4.31 -1.09
N GLN A 12 4.23 -4.21 -2.43
CA GLN A 12 3.07 -4.64 -3.19
C GLN A 12 2.74 -6.13 -2.95
N ARG A 13 3.76 -6.99 -3.02
CA ARG A 13 3.59 -8.44 -2.79
C ARG A 13 3.13 -8.77 -1.38
N ALA A 14 3.67 -8.10 -0.38
CA ALA A 14 3.20 -8.25 0.99
C ALA A 14 1.73 -7.80 1.13
N GLY A 15 1.38 -6.69 0.47
CA GLY A 15 0.02 -6.20 0.35
C GLY A 15 -0.96 -7.21 -0.26
N ASP A 16 -0.57 -7.88 -1.35
CA ASP A 16 -1.37 -8.94 -1.96
C ASP A 16 -1.64 -10.09 -0.98
N VAL A 17 -0.61 -10.53 -0.24
CA VAL A 17 -0.73 -11.64 0.73
C VAL A 17 -1.70 -11.30 1.85
N VAL A 18 -1.69 -10.07 2.36
CA VAL A 18 -2.52 -9.70 3.51
C VAL A 18 -3.94 -9.26 3.12
N THR A 19 -4.17 -8.87 1.87
CA THR A 19 -5.48 -8.32 1.44
C THR A 19 -6.32 -9.25 0.56
N ARG A 20 -5.71 -10.12 -0.25
CA ARG A 20 -6.45 -11.00 -1.17
C ARG A 20 -7.03 -12.22 -0.47
N ILE A 21 -8.29 -12.55 -0.79
CA ILE A 21 -8.98 -13.75 -0.29
C ILE A 21 -8.96 -14.84 -1.37
N GLY A 22 -8.91 -16.12 -0.95
CA GLY A 22 -9.04 -17.25 -1.87
C GLY A 22 -7.77 -17.58 -2.66
N GLN A 23 -6.64 -16.94 -2.34
CA GLN A 23 -5.32 -17.38 -2.78
C GLN A 23 -5.03 -18.77 -2.18
N VAL A 24 -4.37 -19.64 -2.95
CA VAL A 24 -3.99 -21.02 -2.52
C VAL A 24 -2.94 -21.03 -1.39
N HIS A 25 -2.44 -19.87 -0.98
CA HIS A 25 -1.40 -19.74 0.04
C HIS A 25 -1.90 -20.09 1.46
N VAL A 26 -0.99 -20.58 2.30
CA VAL A 26 -1.22 -21.13 3.66
C VAL A 26 -1.59 -20.05 4.71
N TYR A 27 -1.67 -18.78 4.32
CA TYR A 27 -1.83 -17.66 5.26
C TYR A 27 -3.28 -17.19 5.33
N LEU A 28 -3.70 -16.76 6.53
CA LEU A 28 -4.96 -16.06 6.73
C LEU A 28 -4.76 -14.58 6.35
N PRO A 29 -5.56 -14.01 5.43
CA PRO A 29 -5.47 -12.60 5.10
C PRO A 29 -5.88 -11.73 6.30
N LEU A 30 -5.23 -10.58 6.46
CA LEU A 30 -5.49 -9.60 7.53
C LEU A 30 -6.65 -8.66 7.14
N ARG A 31 -7.77 -9.24 6.70
CA ARG A 31 -8.95 -8.46 6.29
C ARG A 31 -9.98 -8.44 7.41
N ALA A 32 -10.06 -7.31 8.09
CA ALA A 32 -11.07 -7.08 9.11
C ALA A 32 -12.44 -6.74 8.47
N LEU A 33 -13.51 -6.94 9.24
CA LEU A 33 -14.85 -6.46 8.87
C LEU A 33 -14.96 -4.96 9.13
N PRO A 34 -15.67 -4.21 8.27
CA PRO A 34 -15.92 -2.80 8.50
C PRO A 34 -16.80 -2.60 9.75
N MET A 35 -16.52 -1.53 10.48
CA MET A 35 -17.34 -1.06 11.60
C MET A 35 -17.43 0.46 11.57
N PRO A 36 -18.41 1.10 12.23
CA PRO A 36 -18.51 2.55 12.24
C PRO A 36 -17.18 3.22 12.64
N GLY A 37 -16.63 4.07 11.75
CA GLY A 37 -15.35 4.75 11.95
C GLY A 37 -14.10 3.95 11.54
N TYR A 38 -14.25 2.74 11.01
CA TYR A 38 -13.14 1.90 10.55
C TYR A 38 -13.41 1.34 9.14
N TRP A 39 -12.52 1.69 8.21
CA TRP A 39 -12.57 1.26 6.82
C TRP A 39 -11.38 0.33 6.55
N PRO A 40 -11.56 -1.00 6.67
CA PRO A 40 -10.49 -1.95 6.40
C PRO A 40 -10.10 -1.91 4.92
N ALA A 41 -8.83 -2.24 4.65
CA ALA A 41 -8.34 -2.34 3.28
C ALA A 41 -9.08 -3.44 2.51
N GLY A 42 -9.42 -3.13 1.25
CA GLY A 42 -9.82 -4.11 0.27
C GLY A 42 -8.60 -4.79 -0.35
N GLU A 43 -8.85 -5.62 -1.37
CA GLU A 43 -7.77 -6.21 -2.18
C GLU A 43 -7.00 -5.10 -2.90
N LEU A 44 -5.68 -5.16 -2.88
CA LEU A 44 -4.84 -4.28 -3.69
C LEU A 44 -4.76 -4.82 -5.12
N ILE A 45 -5.12 -3.99 -6.11
CA ILE A 45 -5.09 -4.34 -7.52
C ILE A 45 -4.11 -3.42 -8.25
N GLU A 46 -3.12 -4.01 -8.90
CA GLU A 46 -2.10 -3.28 -9.64
C GLU A 46 -2.71 -2.36 -10.70
N GLY A 47 -2.29 -1.10 -10.71
CA GLY A 47 -2.78 -0.10 -11.67
C GLY A 47 -4.15 0.51 -11.33
N VAL A 48 -4.84 0.03 -10.29
CA VAL A 48 -6.13 0.60 -9.86
C VAL A 48 -5.96 1.40 -8.57
N ALA A 49 -5.68 2.70 -8.71
CA ALA A 49 -5.38 3.59 -7.58
C ALA A 49 -6.51 3.72 -6.53
N ALA A 50 -7.74 3.37 -6.88
CA ALA A 50 -8.87 3.32 -5.95
C ALA A 50 -8.78 2.18 -4.92
N THR A 51 -7.98 1.15 -5.22
CA THR A 51 -7.79 -0.01 -4.32
C THR A 51 -6.70 0.23 -3.28
N GLY A 52 -5.74 1.09 -3.56
CA GLY A 52 -4.70 1.48 -2.62
C GLY A 52 -3.64 2.39 -3.22
N LYS A 53 -2.88 3.03 -2.33
CA LYS A 53 -1.79 3.96 -2.63
C LYS A 53 -0.63 3.67 -1.68
N TRP A 54 0.61 3.89 -2.13
CA TRP A 54 1.80 3.68 -1.31
C TRP A 54 2.35 5.00 -0.77
N GLN A 55 2.80 4.97 0.48
CA GLN A 55 3.49 6.08 1.14
C GLN A 55 4.73 5.61 1.87
N GLU A 56 5.64 6.54 2.17
CA GLU A 56 6.80 6.26 3.01
C GLU A 56 6.39 5.86 4.43
N LEU A 57 7.12 4.91 5.03
CA LEU A 57 6.85 4.45 6.39
C LEU A 57 7.11 5.54 7.43
N THR A 58 8.11 6.38 7.20
CA THR A 58 8.44 7.56 8.02
C THR A 58 8.28 8.81 7.15
N PRO A 59 7.07 9.37 7.05
CA PRO A 59 6.81 10.48 6.14
C PRO A 59 7.53 11.76 6.58
N SER A 60 7.83 12.63 5.61
CA SER A 60 8.33 13.97 5.87
C SER A 60 7.26 15.04 5.58
N LEU A 61 7.41 16.20 6.20
CA LEU A 61 6.46 17.29 6.07
C LEU A 61 6.59 17.93 4.68
N SER A 62 5.51 17.91 3.90
CA SER A 62 5.46 18.46 2.53
C SER A 62 4.29 19.43 2.36
N PRO A 63 4.48 20.55 1.65
CA PRO A 63 3.38 21.46 1.27
C PRO A 63 2.58 20.95 0.05
N SER A 64 2.92 19.78 -0.49
CA SER A 64 2.28 19.17 -1.66
C SER A 64 1.86 17.72 -1.38
N CYS A 65 0.78 17.31 -2.04
CA CYS A 65 0.28 15.95 -2.02
C CYS A 65 1.01 15.08 -3.06
N ALA A 66 1.59 13.93 -2.68
CA ALA A 66 2.14 13.01 -3.69
C ALA A 66 2.15 11.55 -3.25
N VAL A 67 1.75 10.65 -4.14
CA VAL A 67 1.79 9.19 -3.88
C VAL A 67 3.14 8.62 -4.31
N PHE A 68 3.64 7.57 -3.66
CA PHE A 68 4.78 6.83 -4.19
C PHE A 68 4.43 6.16 -5.53
N PRO A 69 5.32 6.14 -6.53
CA PRO A 69 6.63 6.81 -6.54
C PRO A 69 6.48 8.30 -6.83
N ASN A 70 7.18 9.12 -6.04
CA ASN A 70 7.35 10.53 -6.34
C ASN A 70 8.85 10.87 -6.30
N PHE A 71 9.23 11.90 -7.06
CA PHE A 71 10.63 12.35 -7.17
C PHE A 71 10.96 13.48 -6.18
N GLY A 72 10.01 13.87 -5.35
CA GLY A 72 10.22 14.83 -4.28
C GLY A 72 10.82 14.11 -3.06
N PRO A 73 11.78 14.70 -2.34
CA PRO A 73 12.24 14.13 -1.09
C PRO A 73 11.08 14.08 -0.07
N GLY A 74 10.76 12.88 0.40
CA GLY A 74 9.90 12.63 1.55
C GLY A 74 8.43 13.05 1.42
N VAL A 75 7.85 13.05 0.22
CA VAL A 75 6.45 13.43 0.02
C VAL A 75 5.51 12.23 0.25
N GLN A 76 4.47 12.42 1.07
CA GLN A 76 3.50 11.40 1.49
C GLN A 76 2.24 11.38 0.60
N ALA A 77 1.68 10.18 0.41
CA ALA A 77 0.42 9.98 -0.30
C ALA A 77 -0.75 10.62 0.44
N THR A 78 -1.56 11.39 -0.30
CA THR A 78 -2.90 11.81 0.12
C THR A 78 -3.96 11.10 -0.69
#